data_AF-A0A7S0LIZ1-F1
#
_entry.id   AF-A0A7S0LIZ1-F1
#
_cell.length_a   1.000
_cell.length_b   1.000
_cell.length_c   1.000
_cell.angle_alpha   90.00
_cell.angle_beta   90.00
_cell.angle_gamma   90.00
#
_symmetry.space_group_name_H-M   'P 1'
#
loop_
_entity.id
_entity.type
_entity.pdbx_description
1 polymer ?
#
loop_
_entity_poly.entity_id
_entity_poly.type
_entity_poly.pdbx_seq_one_letter_code
_entity_poly.pdbx_strand_id
1 'polypeptide(L)'
;AAGRDERAAAVDAHPEPRGEERSAPEAPATERGAPEGRGVRPSQGGEPATPAKDDVRTGLIRWSVVPHAFRRLLPEALKSRDSHDIVLLCRACHATVEKPYTQARRDAFARHGIAEDTARVHECAELAKVRSAANALSKRWLPERRRAELSALLCTHYGVTELTAELLAVARDVEARKVRSDYRPPEAKLVAKLSSADDAEAATLAFIATWRQLFVDVLRPTHLPRGWSVSHRPILSGECVHEVECADSAQRTCLTISEGSLPAFEM
;
A
#
# COMPACT_ATOMS: atom_id res chain seq x y z
N ALA A 1 -42.69 -66.68 65.67
CA ALA A 1 -42.62 -68.04 65.09
C ALA A 1 -41.95 -67.90 63.73
N ALA A 2 -40.80 -68.46 63.40
CA ALA A 2 -39.77 -69.27 64.07
C ALA A 2 -38.41 -68.67 63.66
N GLY A 3 -37.41 -68.60 64.54
CA GLY A 3 -36.26 -69.52 64.55
C GLY A 3 -35.16 -69.02 63.60
N ARG A 4 -34.05 -68.45 64.10
CA ARG A 4 -32.76 -69.14 64.41
C ARG A 4 -32.11 -69.73 63.14
N ASP A 5 -30.81 -69.69 62.88
CA ASP A 5 -29.62 -69.37 63.67
C ASP A 5 -28.45 -69.30 62.68
N GLU A 6 -27.37 -68.60 63.08
CA GLU A 6 -25.95 -68.96 62.89
C GLU A 6 -25.30 -69.04 61.49
N ARG A 7 -24.23 -68.25 61.25
CA ARG A 7 -22.78 -68.60 61.39
C ARG A 7 -22.36 -69.75 60.44
N ALA A 8 -21.22 -69.79 59.77
CA ALA A 8 -19.96 -69.07 59.82
C ALA A 8 -19.16 -69.37 58.54
N ALA A 9 -18.09 -68.57 58.35
CA ALA A 9 -16.80 -68.81 57.70
C ALA A 9 -16.55 -70.13 56.93
N ALA A 10 -15.92 -70.01 55.76
CA ALA A 10 -14.63 -70.67 55.44
C ALA A 10 -14.17 -70.45 53.97
N VAL A 11 -12.91 -70.00 53.83
CA VAL A 11 -11.83 -70.59 52.99
C VAL A 11 -11.99 -70.49 51.46
N ASP A 12 -11.25 -69.59 50.79
CA ASP A 12 -9.89 -69.77 50.19
C ASP A 12 -9.91 -70.56 48.87
N ALA A 13 -9.54 -69.90 47.76
CA ALA A 13 -8.83 -70.45 46.59
C ALA A 13 -8.85 -69.47 45.39
N HIS A 14 -7.67 -68.91 45.07
CA HIS A 14 -7.25 -68.50 43.73
C HIS A 14 -7.25 -69.73 42.76
N PRO A 15 -7.21 -69.62 41.40
CA PRO A 15 -6.47 -68.60 40.64
C PRO A 15 -7.10 -68.07 39.32
N GLU A 16 -6.54 -66.93 38.89
CA GLU A 16 -6.36 -66.43 37.51
C GLU A 16 -6.11 -67.52 36.44
N PRO A 17 -6.54 -67.33 35.17
CA PRO A 17 -5.65 -66.61 34.24
C PRO A 17 -6.31 -65.69 33.21
N ARG A 18 -5.67 -64.53 33.04
CA ARG A 18 -5.17 -63.94 31.77
C ARG A 18 -6.12 -63.88 30.57
N GLY A 19 -6.57 -62.66 30.26
CA GLY A 19 -7.09 -62.29 28.95
C GLY A 19 -6.85 -60.80 28.65
N GLU A 20 -5.86 -60.56 27.80
CA GLU A 20 -5.74 -59.46 26.83
C GLU A 20 -5.47 -58.01 27.28
N GLU A 21 -4.22 -57.62 26.98
CA GLU A 21 -3.74 -56.28 26.64
C GLU A 21 -4.72 -55.46 25.80
N ARG A 22 -4.96 -54.20 26.21
CA ARG A 22 -4.96 -53.06 25.28
C ARG A 22 -4.29 -51.85 25.92
N SER A 23 -3.19 -51.45 25.29
CA SER A 23 -2.35 -50.30 25.59
C SER A 23 -3.12 -48.97 25.53
N ALA A 24 -2.88 -48.14 26.55
CA ALA A 24 -2.87 -46.67 26.45
C ALA A 24 -1.67 -46.23 25.55
N PRO A 25 -1.44 -44.95 25.18
CA PRO A 25 -1.67 -43.73 25.95
C PRO A 25 -2.26 -42.60 25.05
N GLU A 26 -2.40 -41.32 25.38
CA GLU A 26 -1.87 -40.44 26.42
C GLU A 26 -2.75 -39.16 26.38
N ALA A 27 -3.06 -38.59 27.55
CA ALA A 27 -3.52 -37.21 27.68
C ALA A 27 -2.28 -36.26 27.55
N PRO A 28 -2.37 -34.90 27.46
CA PRO A 28 -3.01 -34.12 28.52
C PRO A 28 -3.57 -32.72 28.16
N ALA A 29 -4.19 -32.14 29.21
CA ALA A 29 -4.15 -30.74 29.61
C ALA A 29 -5.02 -29.70 28.89
N THR A 30 -6.18 -29.48 29.51
CA THR A 30 -6.83 -28.18 29.75
C THR A 30 -5.86 -27.05 30.10
N GLU A 31 -6.09 -25.86 29.53
CA GLU A 31 -6.17 -24.60 30.28
C GLU A 31 -7.13 -23.61 29.60
N ARG A 32 -7.91 -22.92 30.43
CA ARG A 32 -8.90 -21.89 30.10
C ARG A 32 -8.23 -20.52 30.12
N GLY A 33 -8.52 -19.66 29.15
CA GLY A 33 -8.16 -18.24 29.16
C GLY A 33 -9.09 -17.43 28.25
N ALA A 34 -9.65 -16.35 28.79
CA ALA A 34 -10.78 -15.55 28.29
C ALA A 34 -10.57 -14.82 26.94
N PRO A 35 -11.65 -14.42 26.24
CA PRO A 35 -11.54 -13.52 25.08
C PRO A 35 -11.52 -12.05 25.54
N GLU A 36 -10.38 -11.38 25.42
CA GLU A 36 -10.33 -9.92 25.49
C GLU A 36 -10.90 -9.33 24.20
N GLY A 37 -12.06 -8.67 24.34
CA GLY A 37 -12.58 -7.77 23.32
C GLY A 37 -11.71 -6.52 23.20
N ARG A 38 -11.36 -6.15 21.97
CA ARG A 38 -11.09 -4.76 21.62
C ARG A 38 -11.48 -4.53 20.17
N GLY A 39 -12.63 -3.89 19.99
CA GLY A 39 -13.11 -3.45 18.69
C GLY A 39 -12.13 -2.45 18.07
N VAL A 40 -11.63 -2.79 16.89
CA VAL A 40 -10.86 -1.87 16.06
C VAL A 40 -11.86 -1.05 15.24
N ARG A 41 -12.10 0.20 15.67
CA ARG A 41 -12.72 1.22 14.80
C ARG A 41 -11.81 1.43 13.59
N PRO A 42 -12.32 1.49 12.35
CA PRO A 42 -11.54 2.04 11.25
C PRO A 42 -11.42 3.54 11.47
N SER A 43 -10.27 3.96 11.99
CA SER A 43 -9.81 5.33 12.00
C SER A 43 -9.90 5.91 10.59
N GLN A 44 -10.76 6.90 10.40
CA GLN A 44 -10.61 7.85 9.30
C GLN A 44 -9.30 8.60 9.56
N GLY A 45 -8.23 8.10 8.96
CA GLY A 45 -6.94 8.80 8.89
C GLY A 45 -6.70 9.13 7.43
N GLY A 46 -6.71 10.43 7.10
CA GLY A 46 -5.92 10.88 5.97
C GLY A 46 -4.50 10.34 6.15
N GLU A 47 -3.86 9.93 5.06
CA GLU A 47 -2.46 9.53 5.11
C GLU A 47 -1.68 10.57 5.91
N PRO A 48 -1.03 10.19 7.02
CA PRO A 48 -0.12 11.11 7.65
C PRO A 48 0.96 11.38 6.61
N ALA A 49 1.16 12.67 6.29
CA ALA A 49 2.41 13.12 5.71
C ALA A 49 3.51 12.37 6.46
N THR A 50 4.24 11.50 5.74
CA THR A 50 5.33 10.72 6.32
C THR A 50 6.14 11.67 7.18
N PRO A 51 6.32 11.41 8.49
CA PRO A 51 7.12 12.30 9.30
C PRO A 51 8.48 12.35 8.63
N ALA A 52 8.83 13.53 8.11
CA ALA A 52 10.19 13.84 7.77
C ALA A 52 11.02 13.34 8.95
N LYS A 53 12.01 12.49 8.67
CA LYS A 53 13.02 12.14 9.66
C LYS A 53 13.74 13.46 9.98
N ASP A 54 13.16 14.21 10.89
CA ASP A 54 13.69 15.46 11.39
C ASP A 54 15.03 15.10 12.03
N ASP A 55 16.11 15.65 11.49
CA ASP A 55 17.38 15.65 12.21
C ASP A 55 17.20 16.62 13.39
N VAL A 56 16.88 16.06 14.56
CA VAL A 56 16.50 16.77 15.79
C VAL A 56 17.57 17.80 16.22
N ARG A 57 18.80 17.68 15.69
CA ARG A 57 19.92 18.60 15.97
C ARG A 57 19.98 19.84 15.06
N THR A 58 19.33 19.85 13.90
CA THR A 58 19.46 20.93 12.90
C THR A 58 18.14 21.56 12.47
N GLY A 59 17.00 20.90 12.72
CA GLY A 59 15.68 21.40 12.29
C GLY A 59 15.51 21.42 10.77
N LEU A 60 16.34 20.64 10.06
CA LEU A 60 16.29 20.46 8.62
C LEU A 60 15.51 19.18 8.28
N ILE A 61 14.75 19.29 7.20
CA ILE A 61 13.88 18.27 6.64
C ILE A 61 14.55 17.72 5.38
N ARG A 62 14.78 16.40 5.34
CA ARG A 62 15.19 15.72 4.11
C ARG A 62 14.06 15.76 3.09
N TRP A 63 14.31 16.37 1.95
CA TRP A 63 13.35 16.54 0.85
C TRP A 63 13.83 15.84 -0.42
N SER A 64 12.88 15.30 -1.18
CA SER A 64 13.10 14.68 -2.48
C SER A 64 12.57 15.62 -3.56
N VAL A 65 13.47 16.25 -4.33
CA VAL A 65 13.15 17.20 -5.41
C VAL A 65 12.21 16.56 -6.43
N VAL A 66 12.48 15.31 -6.81
CA VAL A 66 11.51 14.47 -7.52
C VAL A 66 10.73 13.68 -6.47
N PRO A 67 9.39 13.74 -6.42
CA PRO A 67 8.62 13.07 -5.38
C PRO A 67 8.91 11.57 -5.31
N HIS A 68 9.11 11.07 -4.08
CA HIS A 68 9.52 9.69 -3.84
C HIS A 68 8.53 8.65 -4.40
N ALA A 69 7.23 9.00 -4.43
CA ALA A 69 6.18 8.18 -5.01
C ALA A 69 6.42 7.87 -6.50
N PHE A 70 6.96 8.84 -7.26
CA PHE A 70 7.39 8.61 -8.65
C PHE A 70 8.75 7.93 -8.70
N ARG A 71 9.72 8.38 -7.91
CA ARG A 71 11.12 7.91 -7.97
C ARG A 71 11.24 6.40 -7.83
N ARG A 72 10.47 5.80 -6.91
CA ARG A 72 10.44 4.34 -6.68
C ARG A 72 9.98 3.53 -7.88
N LEU A 73 9.20 4.13 -8.78
CA LEU A 73 8.57 3.46 -9.92
C LEU A 73 9.39 3.59 -11.22
N LEU A 74 10.40 4.47 -11.25
CA LEU A 74 11.22 4.71 -12.45
C LEU A 74 12.06 3.49 -12.85
N PRO A 75 12.51 3.39 -14.11
CA PRO A 75 13.46 2.36 -14.53
C PRO A 75 14.76 2.38 -13.71
N GLU A 76 15.35 1.20 -13.47
CA GLU A 76 16.55 1.06 -12.62
C GLU A 76 17.75 1.83 -13.17
N ALA A 77 17.90 1.88 -14.49
CA ALA A 77 18.90 2.69 -15.19
C ALA A 77 18.94 4.15 -14.71
N LEU A 78 17.78 4.72 -14.39
CA LEU A 78 17.62 6.12 -13.97
C LEU A 78 17.59 6.33 -12.45
N LYS A 79 17.68 5.23 -11.67
CA LYS A 79 17.70 5.24 -10.20
C LYS A 79 19.10 5.18 -9.60
N SER A 80 20.10 4.76 -10.37
CA SER A 80 21.47 4.63 -9.88
C SER A 80 22.02 5.96 -9.36
N ARG A 81 22.57 5.96 -8.14
CA ARG A 81 23.26 7.11 -7.49
C ARG A 81 22.42 8.41 -7.40
N ASP A 82 21.15 8.29 -7.02
CA ASP A 82 20.23 9.43 -6.91
C ASP A 82 20.40 10.31 -5.65
N SER A 83 21.62 10.70 -5.30
CA SER A 83 21.81 11.76 -4.29
C SER A 83 21.47 13.15 -4.84
N HIS A 84 21.38 13.29 -6.17
CA HIS A 84 21.17 14.56 -6.85
C HIS A 84 19.81 15.19 -6.54
N ASP A 85 18.77 14.37 -6.40
CA ASP A 85 17.42 14.83 -6.10
C ASP A 85 17.12 14.87 -4.60
N ILE A 86 18.11 14.65 -3.73
CA ILE A 86 17.95 14.70 -2.28
C ILE A 86 18.58 15.98 -1.75
N VAL A 87 17.76 16.81 -1.11
CA VAL A 87 18.18 18.09 -0.52
C VAL A 87 17.70 18.21 0.92
N LEU A 88 18.27 19.16 1.66
CA LEU A 88 17.82 19.52 3.01
C LEU A 88 17.10 20.87 2.94
N LEU A 89 15.89 20.95 3.50
CA LEU A 89 15.09 22.16 3.59
C LEU A 89 14.87 22.55 5.04
N CYS A 90 14.89 23.84 5.36
CA CYS A 90 14.34 24.30 6.63
C CYS A 90 12.81 24.24 6.61
N ARG A 91 12.17 24.38 7.77
CA ARG A 91 10.70 24.39 7.89
C ARG A 91 10.01 25.42 7.01
N ALA A 92 10.59 26.61 6.84
CA ALA A 92 10.02 27.67 6.00
C ALA A 92 10.07 27.31 4.50
N CYS A 93 11.21 26.79 4.03
CA CYS A 93 11.33 26.32 2.65
C CYS A 93 10.42 25.13 2.38
N HIS A 94 10.32 24.19 3.33
CA HIS A 94 9.38 23.06 3.22
C HIS A 94 7.93 23.53 3.07
N ALA A 95 7.48 24.44 3.93
CA ALA A 95 6.13 24.99 3.84
C ALA A 95 5.87 25.76 2.53
N THR A 96 6.90 26.43 2.00
CA THR A 96 6.81 27.18 0.73
C THR A 96 6.63 26.25 -0.47
N VAL A 97 7.33 25.11 -0.48
CA VAL A 97 7.37 24.19 -1.63
C VAL A 97 6.22 23.19 -1.67
N GLU A 98 5.62 22.86 -0.53
CA GLU A 98 4.60 21.82 -0.38
C GLU A 98 3.36 22.06 -1.27
N LYS A 99 2.80 23.27 -1.26
CA LYS A 99 1.59 23.60 -2.03
C LYS A 99 1.85 23.59 -3.54
N PRO A 100 2.90 24.25 -4.09
CA PRO A 100 3.25 24.13 -5.50
C PRO A 100 3.48 22.69 -5.96
N TYR A 101 4.14 21.86 -5.15
CA TYR A 101 4.37 20.45 -5.49
C TYR A 101 3.09 19.64 -5.52
N THR A 102 2.19 19.87 -4.56
CA THR A 102 0.87 19.22 -4.53
C THR A 102 0.07 19.59 -5.78
N GLN A 103 0.09 20.87 -6.18
CA GLN A 103 -0.56 21.32 -7.39
C GLN A 103 0.08 20.71 -8.65
N ALA A 104 1.40 20.75 -8.77
CA ALA A 104 2.11 20.17 -9.91
C ALA A 104 1.87 18.66 -10.05
N ARG A 105 1.70 17.93 -8.94
CA ARG A 105 1.33 16.51 -8.96
C ARG A 105 -0.06 16.31 -9.57
N ARG A 106 -1.04 17.12 -9.16
CA ARG A 106 -2.40 17.10 -9.73
C ARG A 106 -2.38 17.44 -11.21
N ASP A 107 -1.65 18.48 -11.59
CA ASP A 107 -1.54 18.91 -12.98
C ASP A 107 -0.85 17.85 -13.85
N ALA A 108 0.15 17.14 -13.32
CA ALA A 108 0.76 16.01 -13.99
C ALA A 108 -0.27 14.89 -14.24
N PHE A 109 -1.11 14.55 -13.27
CA PHE A 109 -2.16 13.55 -13.48
C PHE A 109 -3.21 14.02 -14.50
N ALA A 110 -3.67 15.28 -14.39
CA ALA A 110 -4.65 15.85 -15.29
C ALA A 110 -4.17 15.88 -16.75
N ARG A 111 -2.92 16.31 -17.00
CA ARG A 111 -2.31 16.33 -18.34
C ARG A 111 -2.29 14.96 -19.02
N HIS A 112 -2.22 13.89 -18.23
CA HIS A 112 -2.22 12.52 -18.74
C HIS A 112 -3.58 11.82 -18.60
N GLY A 113 -4.66 12.53 -18.24
CA GLY A 113 -6.00 11.96 -18.07
C GLY A 113 -6.06 10.88 -17.00
N ILE A 114 -5.26 11.00 -15.93
CA ILE A 114 -5.21 10.05 -14.82
C ILE A 114 -6.05 10.61 -13.68
N ALA A 115 -7.06 9.86 -13.25
CA ALA A 115 -7.79 10.20 -12.03
C ALA A 115 -6.91 9.98 -10.79
N GLU A 116 -6.97 10.92 -9.83
CA GLU A 116 -6.29 10.82 -8.52
C GLU A 116 -7.03 9.86 -7.59
N ASP A 117 -7.37 8.68 -8.10
CA ASP A 117 -8.08 7.65 -7.35
C ASP A 117 -7.09 6.87 -6.47
N THR A 118 -6.99 7.29 -5.22
CA THR A 118 -6.16 6.66 -4.18
C THR A 118 -6.90 5.58 -3.39
N ALA A 119 -8.17 5.28 -3.72
CA ALA A 119 -8.99 4.38 -2.93
C ALA A 119 -8.58 2.91 -3.13
N ARG A 120 -7.53 2.44 -2.44
CA ARG A 120 -7.05 1.05 -2.56
C ARG A 120 -8.12 0.01 -2.18
N VAL A 121 -9.09 0.41 -1.38
CA VAL A 121 -10.17 -0.44 -0.88
C VAL A 121 -11.48 -0.01 -1.51
N HIS A 122 -12.22 -0.97 -2.03
CA HIS A 122 -13.59 -0.79 -2.47
C HIS A 122 -14.53 -1.58 -1.55
N GLU A 123 -15.75 -1.09 -1.40
CA GLU A 123 -16.79 -1.84 -0.74
C GLU A 123 -17.53 -2.71 -1.77
N CYS A 124 -17.55 -4.02 -1.53
CA CYS A 124 -18.31 -4.95 -2.34
C CYS A 124 -19.80 -4.71 -2.05
N ALA A 125 -20.51 -4.15 -3.02
CA ALA A 125 -21.91 -3.76 -2.88
C ALA A 125 -22.80 -4.91 -2.38
N GLU A 126 -22.57 -6.13 -2.87
CA GLU A 126 -23.32 -7.32 -2.44
C GLU A 126 -23.07 -7.65 -0.97
N LEU A 127 -21.81 -7.68 -0.52
CA LEU A 127 -21.49 -7.95 0.89
C LEU A 127 -21.94 -6.81 1.81
N ALA A 128 -21.93 -5.57 1.34
CA ALA A 128 -22.48 -4.44 2.08
C ALA A 128 -23.99 -4.54 2.26
N LYS A 129 -24.72 -5.02 1.23
CA LYS A 129 -26.16 -5.33 1.33
C LYS A 129 -26.42 -6.44 2.34
N VAL A 130 -25.65 -7.53 2.30
CA VAL A 130 -25.73 -8.65 3.25
C VAL A 130 -25.54 -8.15 4.68
N ARG A 131 -24.47 -7.39 4.93
CA ARG A 131 -24.20 -6.78 6.23
C ARG A 131 -25.32 -5.86 6.70
N SER A 132 -25.81 -5.01 5.80
CA SER A 132 -26.92 -4.08 6.10
C SER A 132 -28.22 -4.83 6.40
N ALA A 133 -28.52 -5.89 5.67
CA ALA A 133 -29.69 -6.73 5.87
C ALA A 133 -29.65 -7.42 7.23
N ALA A 134 -28.51 -8.03 7.59
CA ALA A 134 -28.33 -8.70 8.86
C ALA A 134 -28.42 -7.74 10.06
N ASN A 135 -27.83 -6.55 9.93
CA ASN A 135 -27.95 -5.48 10.94
C ASN A 135 -29.40 -4.98 11.10
N ALA A 136 -30.14 -4.86 10.00
CA ALA A 136 -31.54 -4.44 10.04
C ALA A 136 -32.46 -5.50 10.67
N LEU A 137 -32.24 -6.79 10.37
CA LEU A 137 -32.99 -7.91 10.95
C LEU A 137 -32.77 -8.06 12.46
N SER A 138 -31.60 -7.61 12.95
CA SER A 138 -31.27 -7.57 14.38
C SER A 138 -32.01 -6.47 15.15
N LYS A 139 -32.71 -5.56 14.47
CA LYS A 139 -33.52 -4.52 15.11
C LYS A 139 -34.85 -5.09 15.59
N ARG A 140 -35.29 -4.60 16.75
CA ARG A 140 -36.55 -5.00 17.41
C ARG A 140 -37.79 -4.59 16.63
N TRP A 141 -37.70 -3.45 15.94
CA TRP A 141 -38.79 -2.91 15.12
C TRP A 141 -38.41 -3.01 13.65
N LEU A 142 -39.12 -3.88 12.92
CA LEU A 142 -38.98 -4.02 11.47
C LEU A 142 -40.33 -4.52 10.92
N PRO A 143 -40.97 -3.81 9.98
CA PRO A 143 -42.23 -4.28 9.39
C PRO A 143 -42.10 -5.67 8.77
N GLU A 144 -43.13 -6.51 8.90
CA GLU A 144 -43.10 -7.92 8.50
C GLU A 144 -42.69 -8.10 7.03
N ARG A 145 -43.23 -7.27 6.14
CA ARG A 145 -42.85 -7.24 4.72
C ARG A 145 -41.35 -7.01 4.54
N ARG A 146 -40.77 -6.05 5.25
CA ARG A 146 -39.35 -5.72 5.15
C ARG A 146 -38.47 -6.81 5.76
N ARG A 147 -38.93 -7.44 6.84
CA ARG A 147 -38.27 -8.61 7.45
C ARG A 147 -38.19 -9.75 6.44
N ALA A 148 -39.30 -10.11 5.78
CA ALA A 148 -39.34 -11.15 4.76
C ALA A 148 -38.41 -10.86 3.57
N GLU A 149 -38.39 -9.62 3.06
CA GLU A 149 -37.50 -9.20 1.97
C GLU A 149 -36.01 -9.37 2.33
N LEU A 150 -35.60 -8.91 3.51
CA LEU A 150 -34.20 -9.00 3.95
C LEU A 150 -33.80 -10.44 4.26
N SER A 151 -34.72 -11.23 4.83
CA SER A 151 -34.50 -12.66 5.05
C SER A 151 -34.32 -13.39 3.71
N ALA A 152 -35.18 -13.14 2.72
CA ALA A 152 -35.04 -13.74 1.40
C ALA A 152 -33.71 -13.38 0.72
N LEU A 153 -33.23 -12.14 0.88
CA LEU A 153 -31.93 -11.71 0.38
C LEU A 153 -30.79 -12.53 1.01
N LEU A 154 -30.79 -12.71 2.32
CA LEU A 154 -29.75 -13.49 3.00
C LEU A 154 -29.85 -14.98 2.68
N CYS A 155 -31.06 -15.55 2.63
CA CYS A 155 -31.30 -16.92 2.18
C CYS A 155 -30.74 -17.16 0.78
N THR A 156 -30.97 -16.23 -0.15
CA THR A 156 -30.42 -16.29 -1.52
C THR A 156 -28.90 -16.21 -1.53
N HIS A 157 -28.30 -15.33 -0.71
CA HIS A 157 -26.85 -15.17 -0.65
C HIS A 157 -26.13 -16.41 -0.11
N TYR A 158 -26.67 -17.04 0.94
CA TYR A 158 -26.09 -18.22 1.57
C TYR A 158 -26.58 -19.54 0.99
N GLY A 159 -27.56 -19.53 0.07
CA GLY A 159 -28.13 -20.73 -0.53
C GLY A 159 -28.92 -21.58 0.47
N VAL A 160 -29.51 -20.97 1.49
CA VAL A 160 -30.27 -21.65 2.56
C VAL A 160 -31.76 -21.33 2.48
N THR A 161 -32.61 -22.24 2.94
CA THR A 161 -34.06 -22.03 3.02
C THR A 161 -34.46 -21.29 4.29
N GLU A 162 -33.74 -21.51 5.39
CA GLU A 162 -34.00 -20.89 6.69
C GLU A 162 -32.76 -20.19 7.24
N LEU A 163 -32.97 -19.03 7.88
CA LEU A 163 -31.92 -18.25 8.52
C LEU A 163 -31.77 -18.63 9.98
N THR A 164 -30.59 -19.12 10.35
CA THR A 164 -30.24 -19.36 11.75
C THR A 164 -29.62 -18.11 12.39
N ALA A 165 -29.62 -18.06 13.73
CA ALA A 165 -29.03 -16.95 14.48
C ALA A 165 -27.51 -16.84 14.24
N GLU A 166 -26.85 -17.97 14.00
CA GLU A 166 -25.42 -18.08 13.71
C GLU A 166 -25.12 -17.47 12.33
N LEU A 167 -25.91 -17.82 11.31
CA LEU A 167 -25.76 -17.22 9.97
C LEU A 167 -26.01 -15.70 9.99
N LEU A 168 -26.95 -15.24 10.82
CA LEU A 168 -27.20 -13.82 11.00
C LEU A 168 -26.01 -13.10 11.69
N ALA A 169 -25.30 -13.78 12.59
CA ALA A 169 -24.06 -13.25 13.17
C ALA A 169 -22.94 -13.17 12.12
N VAL A 170 -22.72 -14.26 11.37
CA VAL A 170 -21.74 -14.28 10.27
C VAL A 170 -22.01 -13.19 9.24
N ALA A 171 -23.29 -12.98 8.88
CA ALA A 171 -23.69 -11.96 7.91
C ALA A 171 -23.47 -10.53 8.42
N ARG A 172 -23.54 -10.27 9.74
CA ARG A 172 -23.24 -8.95 10.32
C ARG A 172 -21.76 -8.61 10.31
N ASP A 173 -20.92 -9.63 10.47
CA ASP A 173 -19.48 -9.47 10.55
C ASP A 173 -18.78 -9.69 9.20
N VAL A 174 -19.54 -9.85 8.11
CA VAL A 174 -19.00 -10.04 6.78
C VAL A 174 -18.14 -8.84 6.35
N GLU A 175 -16.91 -9.11 5.92
CA GLU A 175 -15.97 -8.09 5.46
C GLU A 175 -16.39 -7.59 4.08
N ALA A 176 -17.15 -6.50 4.07
CA ALA A 176 -17.61 -5.87 2.84
C ALA A 176 -16.50 -5.05 2.16
N ARG A 177 -15.43 -4.67 2.87
CA ARG A 177 -14.34 -3.87 2.31
C ARG A 177 -13.23 -4.77 1.78
N LYS A 178 -13.02 -4.75 0.48
CA LYS A 178 -11.98 -5.54 -0.20
C LYS A 178 -10.95 -4.62 -0.84
N VAL A 179 -9.68 -5.00 -0.74
CA VAL A 179 -8.64 -4.38 -1.55
C VAL A 179 -8.97 -4.66 -3.01
N ARG A 180 -9.00 -3.61 -3.84
CA ARG A 180 -9.17 -3.74 -5.29
C ARG A 180 -8.00 -4.56 -5.83
N SER A 181 -8.28 -5.71 -6.46
CA SER A 181 -7.25 -6.60 -7.01
C SER A 181 -6.48 -5.94 -8.16
N ASP A 182 -7.11 -5.02 -8.86
CA ASP A 182 -6.58 -4.23 -9.96
C ASP A 182 -6.08 -2.84 -9.53
N TYR A 183 -5.96 -2.58 -8.21
CA TYR A 183 -5.53 -1.27 -7.72
C TYR A 183 -4.14 -0.95 -8.25
N ARG A 184 -4.07 0.13 -9.03
CA ARG A 184 -2.83 0.74 -9.46
C ARG A 184 -2.80 2.19 -9.02
N PRO A 185 -1.80 2.61 -8.21
CA PRO A 185 -1.72 4.00 -7.78
C PRO A 185 -1.56 4.93 -9.00
N PRO A 186 -2.10 6.16 -8.94
CA PRO A 186 -1.99 7.13 -10.03
C PRO A 186 -0.56 7.35 -10.53
N GLU A 187 0.43 7.31 -9.64
CA GLU A 187 1.85 7.43 -9.97
C GLU A 187 2.33 6.29 -10.86
N ALA A 188 1.91 5.05 -10.58
CA ALA A 188 2.29 3.89 -11.39
C ALA A 188 1.61 3.93 -12.77
N LYS A 189 0.39 4.47 -12.86
CA LYS A 189 -0.27 4.73 -14.15
C LYS A 189 0.53 5.76 -14.96
N LEU A 190 0.97 6.85 -14.33
CA LEU A 190 1.73 7.91 -14.99
C LEU A 190 3.10 7.40 -15.47
N VAL A 191 3.87 6.75 -14.59
CA VAL A 191 5.19 6.25 -14.94
C VAL A 191 5.10 5.21 -16.06
N ALA A 192 4.09 4.34 -16.07
CA ALA A 192 3.89 3.41 -17.18
C ALA A 192 3.54 4.10 -18.51
N LYS A 193 2.80 5.21 -18.47
CA LYS A 193 2.58 6.03 -19.68
C LYS A 193 3.90 6.63 -20.19
N LEU A 194 4.76 7.11 -19.29
CA LEU A 194 6.09 7.60 -19.67
C LEU A 194 6.96 6.47 -20.26
N SER A 195 6.91 5.28 -19.67
CA SER A 195 7.66 4.11 -20.14
C SER A 195 7.14 3.50 -21.45
N SER A 196 5.95 3.88 -21.92
CA SER A 196 5.37 3.41 -23.18
C SER A 196 5.44 4.45 -24.31
N ALA A 197 6.07 5.61 -24.06
CA ALA A 197 6.35 6.58 -25.10
C ALA A 197 7.44 6.04 -26.06
N ASP A 198 7.44 6.55 -27.30
CA ASP A 198 8.40 6.15 -28.35
C ASP A 198 9.85 6.33 -27.89
N ASP A 199 10.13 7.41 -27.16
CA ASP A 199 11.37 7.62 -26.43
C ASP A 199 11.08 7.70 -24.92
N ALA A 200 10.99 6.53 -24.30
CA ALA A 200 10.72 6.37 -22.88
C ALA A 200 11.78 7.03 -21.98
N GLU A 201 13.05 7.03 -22.41
CA GLU A 201 14.13 7.64 -21.64
C GLU A 201 14.01 9.16 -21.66
N ALA A 202 13.89 9.77 -22.84
CA ALA A 202 13.74 11.22 -22.97
C ALA A 202 12.46 11.70 -22.27
N ALA A 203 11.34 10.98 -22.40
CA ALA A 203 10.10 11.31 -21.69
C ALA A 203 10.28 11.30 -20.16
N THR A 204 11.00 10.30 -19.64
CA THR A 204 11.26 10.18 -18.20
C THR A 204 12.22 11.27 -17.70
N LEU A 205 13.29 11.55 -18.45
CA LEU A 205 14.24 12.62 -18.13
C LEU A 205 13.58 14.00 -18.17
N ALA A 206 12.72 14.25 -19.17
CA ALA A 206 11.93 15.47 -19.24
C ALA A 206 10.99 15.58 -18.03
N PHE A 207 10.31 14.50 -17.65
CA PHE A 207 9.48 14.48 -16.44
C PHE A 207 10.30 14.81 -15.18
N ILE A 208 11.47 14.21 -14.99
CA ILE A 208 12.38 14.53 -13.88
C ILE A 208 12.79 16.01 -13.90
N ALA A 209 13.16 16.54 -15.08
CA ALA A 209 13.54 17.92 -15.25
C ALA A 209 12.41 18.89 -14.87
N THR A 210 11.13 18.56 -15.14
CA THR A 210 10.01 19.42 -14.72
C THR A 210 9.94 19.60 -13.20
N TRP A 211 10.20 18.55 -12.42
CA TRP A 211 10.22 18.64 -10.95
C TRP A 211 11.42 19.44 -10.44
N ARG A 212 12.59 19.23 -11.04
CA ARG A 212 13.80 20.00 -10.71
C ARG A 212 13.66 21.48 -11.07
N GLN A 213 13.01 21.79 -12.19
CA GLN A 213 12.73 23.16 -12.58
C GLN A 213 11.77 23.81 -11.58
N LEU A 214 10.66 23.14 -11.24
CA LEU A 214 9.71 23.61 -10.22
C LEU A 214 10.39 23.93 -8.89
N PHE A 215 11.32 23.07 -8.45
CA PHE A 215 12.10 23.28 -7.23
C PHE A 215 12.88 24.61 -7.26
N VAL A 216 13.61 24.86 -8.36
CA VAL A 216 14.40 26.09 -8.53
C VAL A 216 13.50 27.31 -8.65
N ASP A 217 12.39 27.20 -9.38
CA ASP A 217 11.47 28.30 -9.62
C ASP A 217 10.79 28.76 -8.32
N VAL A 218 10.38 27.80 -7.47
CA VAL A 218 9.66 28.06 -6.23
C VAL A 218 10.60 28.54 -5.13
N LEU A 219 11.75 27.88 -4.93
CA LEU A 219 12.61 28.13 -3.78
C LEU A 219 13.80 29.04 -4.06
N ARG A 220 14.20 29.21 -5.33
CA ARG A 220 15.38 29.99 -5.75
C ARG A 220 16.60 29.74 -4.85
N PRO A 221 17.03 28.47 -4.71
CA PRO A 221 18.03 28.09 -3.72
C PRO A 221 19.41 28.70 -4.01
N THR A 222 20.09 29.17 -2.97
CA THR A 222 21.41 29.84 -3.07
C THR A 222 22.58 28.90 -2.76
N HIS A 223 22.33 27.72 -2.19
CA HIS A 223 23.37 26.82 -1.65
C HIS A 223 23.24 25.38 -2.19
N LEU A 224 22.86 25.23 -3.46
CA LEU A 224 22.84 23.91 -4.08
C LEU A 224 24.26 23.33 -4.22
N PRO A 225 24.45 22.00 -4.10
CA PRO A 225 25.74 21.36 -4.31
C PRO A 225 26.34 21.70 -5.68
N ARG A 226 27.66 21.81 -5.76
CA ARG A 226 28.37 21.98 -7.04
C ARG A 226 28.04 20.81 -7.96
N GLY A 227 27.63 21.12 -9.19
CA GLY A 227 27.20 20.12 -10.18
C GLY A 227 25.71 19.79 -10.13
N TRP A 228 24.95 20.34 -9.17
CA TRP A 228 23.49 20.25 -9.23
C TRP A 228 22.95 20.96 -10.47
N SER A 229 22.12 20.30 -11.24
CA SER A 229 21.50 20.86 -12.44
C SER A 229 20.14 20.23 -12.72
N VAL A 230 19.25 21.01 -13.35
CA VAL A 230 17.92 20.54 -13.78
C VAL A 230 18.05 19.40 -14.79
N SER A 231 18.97 19.55 -15.74
CA SER A 231 19.19 18.60 -16.84
C SER A 231 20.19 17.48 -16.52
N HIS A 232 20.51 17.25 -15.24
CA HIS A 232 21.44 16.18 -14.85
C HIS A 232 20.94 14.81 -15.32
N ARG A 233 21.78 14.09 -16.07
CA ARG A 233 21.52 12.72 -16.49
C ARG A 233 22.30 11.75 -15.61
N PRO A 234 21.65 10.71 -15.05
CA PRO A 234 22.38 9.62 -14.38
C PRO A 234 23.35 9.00 -15.38
N ILE A 235 24.60 8.78 -14.96
CA ILE A 235 25.58 8.07 -15.79
C ILE A 235 25.10 6.63 -15.92
N LEU A 236 24.62 6.26 -17.10
CA LEU A 236 24.23 4.89 -17.38
C LEU A 236 25.49 4.04 -17.44
N SER A 237 25.50 2.91 -16.73
CA SER A 237 26.61 1.96 -16.75
C SER A 237 26.84 1.47 -18.17
N GLY A 238 27.78 2.09 -18.89
CA GLY A 238 28.07 1.82 -20.31
C GLY A 238 28.63 3.02 -21.07
N GLU A 239 28.41 4.26 -20.60
CA GLU A 239 29.01 5.45 -21.19
C GLU A 239 30.31 5.80 -20.46
N CYS A 240 31.46 5.48 -21.07
CA CYS A 240 32.75 6.01 -20.64
C CYS A 240 32.77 7.52 -20.86
N VAL A 241 32.60 8.29 -19.78
CA VAL A 241 32.87 9.72 -19.79
C VAL A 241 34.38 9.88 -19.90
N HIS A 242 34.89 10.29 -21.06
CA HIS A 242 36.23 10.88 -21.11
C HIS A 242 36.19 12.13 -20.24
N GLU A 243 37.06 12.17 -19.22
CA GLU A 243 37.30 13.34 -18.40
C GLU A 243 37.56 14.56 -19.30
N VAL A 244 36.69 15.56 -19.22
CA VAL A 244 37.07 16.91 -19.63
C VAL A 244 37.82 17.50 -18.44
N GLU A 245 39.13 17.30 -18.43
CA GLU A 245 40.03 18.12 -17.61
C GLU A 245 39.88 19.57 -18.06
N CYS A 246 39.29 20.38 -17.20
CA CYS A 246 39.36 21.83 -17.31
C CYS A 246 40.67 22.27 -16.67
N ALA A 247 41.71 22.42 -17.50
CA ALA A 247 42.92 23.16 -17.14
C ALA A 247 43.11 24.30 -18.15
N ASP A 248 43.33 25.45 -17.55
CA ASP A 248 43.56 26.78 -18.09
C ASP A 248 44.55 26.84 -19.28
N SER A 249 44.42 27.93 -20.07
CA SER A 249 45.40 28.51 -21.00
C SER A 249 45.12 28.39 -22.51
N ALA A 250 44.76 29.55 -23.06
CA ALA A 250 45.08 30.08 -24.38
C ALA A 250 45.40 29.09 -25.53
N GLN A 251 44.51 29.00 -26.51
CA GLN A 251 44.77 29.47 -27.89
C GLN A 251 43.56 29.20 -28.80
N ARG A 252 43.36 30.12 -29.74
CA ARG A 252 42.32 30.13 -30.77
C ARG A 252 42.41 28.91 -31.69
N THR A 253 41.26 28.33 -32.00
CA THR A 253 40.91 28.00 -33.39
C THR A 253 39.41 27.94 -33.56
N CYS A 254 38.89 28.82 -34.43
CA CYS A 254 37.55 28.75 -34.96
C CYS A 254 37.42 27.45 -35.76
N LEU A 255 36.38 26.65 -35.48
CA LEU A 255 35.93 25.60 -36.40
C LEU A 255 34.49 25.89 -36.79
N THR A 256 34.35 26.16 -38.07
CA THR A 256 33.13 26.41 -38.83
C THR A 256 32.12 25.28 -38.64
N ILE A 257 30.88 25.65 -38.31
CA ILE A 257 29.72 24.76 -38.40
C ILE A 257 29.45 24.53 -39.88
N SER A 258 29.61 23.29 -40.35
CA SER A 258 29.05 22.88 -41.64
C SER A 258 27.54 22.77 -41.49
N GLU A 259 26.82 23.63 -42.22
CA GLU A 259 25.39 23.52 -42.45
C GLU A 259 25.07 22.16 -43.11
N GLY A 260 24.13 21.43 -42.52
CA GLY A 260 23.73 20.10 -42.97
C GLY A 260 22.25 19.86 -42.73
N SER A 261 21.42 20.46 -43.60
CA SER A 261 20.14 19.97 -44.11
C SER A 261 19.05 19.51 -43.12
N LEU A 262 18.06 20.39 -42.91
CA LEU A 262 16.72 20.04 -42.43
C LEU A 262 15.89 19.48 -43.61
N PRO A 263 15.16 18.35 -43.46
CA PRO A 263 14.17 17.97 -44.45
C PRO A 263 12.90 18.82 -44.31
N ALA A 264 12.44 19.34 -45.45
CA ALA A 264 11.23 20.11 -45.62
C ALA A 264 9.98 19.28 -45.29
N PHE A 265 9.06 19.89 -44.53
CA PHE A 265 7.69 19.40 -44.34
C PHE A 265 6.81 20.17 -45.34
N GLU A 266 6.29 19.47 -46.36
CA GLU A 266 5.25 20.00 -47.25
C GLU A 266 3.86 19.91 -46.59
N MET A 267 2.97 20.79 -47.06
CA MET A 267 1.63 21.16 -46.59
C MET A 267 0.65 20.01 -46.29
#